data_AF-A0A3D0U8Y5-F1
#
_entry.id   AF-A0A3D0U8Y5-F1
#
_cell.length_a   1.000
_cell.length_b   1.000
_cell.length_c   1.000
_cell.angle_alpha   90.00
_cell.angle_beta   90.00
_cell.angle_gamma   90.00
#
_symmetry.space_group_name_H-M   'P 1'
#
loop_
_entity.id
_entity.type
_entity.pdbx_description
1 polymer ?
#
loop_
_entity_poly.entity_id
_entity_poly.type
_entity_poly.pdbx_seq_one_letter_code
_entity_poly.pdbx_strand_id
1 'polypeptide(L)'
;MSDYVSRSETGYQLCSLDRELIKLTQSGLPLVSRPYHALAEQLGVSADEVKTRFQRMLDHGVIRRIAAVPNHYRLGYGANGMTVWNVPDESVSELGRRIG
;
A
#
# COMPACT_ATOMS: atom_id res chain seq x y z
N MET A 1 25.52 -5.24 10.22
CA MET A 1 24.96 -4.40 9.14
C MET A 1 23.88 -5.22 8.47
N SER A 2 22.61 -5.00 8.85
CA SER A 2 21.48 -5.75 8.31
C SER A 2 21.26 -5.34 6.86
N ASP A 3 21.45 -6.28 5.93
CA ASP A 3 21.05 -6.13 4.53
C ASP A 3 19.53 -6.03 4.46
N TYR A 4 19.02 -4.81 4.63
CA TYR A 4 17.64 -4.48 4.36
C TYR A 4 17.45 -4.51 2.85
N VAL A 5 17.21 -5.71 2.31
CA VAL A 5 16.81 -5.90 0.93
C VAL A 5 15.44 -5.25 0.79
N SER A 6 15.42 -4.04 0.20
CA SER A 6 14.20 -3.41 -0.29
C SER A 6 13.54 -4.38 -1.27
N ARG A 7 12.57 -5.16 -0.78
CA ARG A 7 11.66 -5.94 -1.61
C ARG A 7 10.79 -4.99 -2.44
N SER A 8 11.38 -4.46 -3.50
CA SER A 8 10.66 -3.87 -4.62
C SER A 8 11.44 -4.11 -5.91
N GLU A 9 11.90 -5.34 -6.13
CA GLU A 9 12.12 -5.85 -7.50
C GLU A 9 10.80 -6.38 -8.06
N THR A 10 9.75 -5.58 -7.95
CA THR A 10 8.68 -5.67 -8.93
C THR A 10 9.32 -5.37 -10.27
N GLY A 11 9.59 -6.39 -11.10
CA GLY A 11 9.98 -6.21 -12.51
C GLY A 11 8.95 -5.42 -13.34
N TYR A 12 7.89 -4.92 -12.70
CA TYR A 12 6.89 -4.03 -13.23
C TYR A 12 7.40 -2.60 -13.34
N GLN A 13 7.43 -2.09 -14.57
CA GLN A 13 7.76 -0.70 -14.87
C GLN A 13 6.50 0.16 -14.85
N LEU A 14 6.45 1.13 -13.93
CA LEU A 14 5.36 2.10 -13.81
C LEU A 14 5.29 3.00 -15.04
N CYS A 15 4.17 2.99 -15.76
CA CYS A 15 3.92 3.96 -16.82
C CYS A 15 3.37 5.28 -16.27
N SER A 16 3.20 6.28 -17.14
CA SER A 16 2.61 7.57 -16.76
C SER A 16 1.20 7.42 -16.18
N LEU A 17 0.36 6.59 -16.79
CA LEU A 17 -1.02 6.35 -16.32
C LEU A 17 -1.05 5.73 -14.91
N ASP A 18 -0.16 4.77 -14.60
CA ASP A 18 -0.08 4.21 -13.24
C ASP A 18 0.26 5.29 -12.22
N ARG A 19 1.22 6.16 -12.55
CA ARG A 19 1.67 7.23 -11.66
C ARG A 19 0.53 8.21 -11.39
N GLU A 20 -0.26 8.55 -12.40
CA GLU A 20 -1.43 9.41 -12.23
C GLU A 20 -2.53 8.73 -11.40
N LEU A 21 -2.80 7.45 -11.63
CA LEU A 21 -3.73 6.68 -10.80
C LEU A 21 -3.29 6.63 -9.34
N ILE A 22 -2.00 6.41 -9.07
CA ILE A 22 -1.44 6.42 -7.71
C ILE A 22 -1.64 7.80 -7.07
N LYS A 23 -1.34 8.90 -7.78
CA LYS A 23 -1.52 10.26 -7.28
C LYS A 23 -2.97 10.56 -6.93
N LEU A 24 -3.90 10.24 -7.84
CA LEU A 24 -5.33 10.48 -7.65
C LEU A 24 -5.94 9.65 -6.50
N THR A 25 -5.30 8.55 -6.10
CA THR A 25 -5.82 7.64 -5.09
C THR A 25 -5.05 7.66 -3.77
N GLN A 26 -4.15 8.62 -3.55
CA GLN A 26 -3.41 8.75 -2.28
C GLN A 26 -4.32 8.94 -1.06
N SER A 27 -5.43 9.66 -1.23
CA SER A 27 -6.44 9.87 -0.18
C SER A 27 -7.52 8.78 -0.17
N GLY A 28 -7.34 7.71 -0.96
CA GLY A 28 -8.34 6.68 -1.20
C GLY A 28 -9.06 6.84 -2.54
N LEU A 29 -9.91 5.86 -2.87
CA LEU A 29 -10.76 5.91 -4.06
C LEU A 29 -11.89 6.95 -3.88
N PRO A 30 -12.36 7.58 -4.96
CA PRO A 30 -13.53 8.46 -4.92
C PRO A 30 -14.75 7.74 -4.32
N LEU A 31 -15.41 8.37 -3.34
CA LEU A 31 -16.59 7.80 -2.67
C LEU A 31 -17.87 8.06 -3.47
N VAL A 32 -17.94 7.45 -4.66
CA VAL A 32 -19.08 7.48 -5.57
C VAL A 32 -19.48 6.06 -5.97
N SER A 33 -20.63 5.88 -6.62
CA SER A 33 -21.13 4.55 -7.02
C SER A 33 -20.21 3.82 -8.00
N ARG A 34 -19.48 4.56 -8.84
CA ARG A 34 -18.58 4.01 -9.89
C ARG A 34 -17.19 4.64 -9.80
N PRO A 35 -16.38 4.30 -8.77
CA PRO A 35 -15.10 4.98 -8.50
C PRO A 35 -14.11 4.89 -9.66
N TYR A 36 -14.00 3.73 -10.32
CA TYR A 36 -13.12 3.57 -11.47
C TYR A 36 -13.58 4.36 -12.71
N HIS A 37 -14.88 4.64 -12.83
CA HIS A 37 -15.39 5.47 -13.92
C HIS A 37 -15.05 6.94 -13.69
N ALA A 38 -15.19 7.42 -12.45
CA ALA A 38 -14.79 8.78 -12.09
C ALA A 38 -13.29 9.03 -12.36
N LEU A 39 -12.42 8.05 -12.06
CA LEU A 39 -10.99 8.13 -12.39
C LEU A 39 -10.75 8.10 -13.90
N ALA A 40 -11.46 7.23 -14.62
CA ALA A 40 -11.36 7.11 -16.07
C ALA A 40 -11.75 8.41 -16.79
N GLU A 41 -12.84 9.06 -16.36
CA GLU A 41 -13.27 10.36 -16.88
C GLU A 41 -12.23 11.46 -16.67
N GLN A 42 -11.61 11.52 -15.49
CA GLN A 42 -10.55 12.50 -15.20
C GLN A 42 -9.27 12.27 -16.03
N LEU A 43 -8.97 11.02 -16.35
CA LEU A 43 -7.75 10.62 -17.04
C LEU A 43 -7.93 10.43 -18.56
N GLY A 44 -9.16 10.57 -19.08
CA GLY A 44 -9.46 10.39 -20.50
C GLY A 44 -9.25 8.95 -21.01
N VAL A 45 -9.47 7.94 -20.15
CA VAL A 45 -9.31 6.51 -20.48
C VAL A 45 -10.60 5.74 -20.21
N SER A 46 -10.63 4.44 -20.52
CA SER A 46 -11.77 3.60 -20.17
C SER A 46 -11.69 3.13 -18.70
N ALA A 47 -12.85 2.84 -18.10
CA ALA A 47 -12.88 2.28 -16.75
C ALA A 47 -12.24 0.89 -16.67
N ASP A 48 -12.25 0.12 -17.75
CA ASP A 48 -11.61 -1.19 -17.80
C ASP A 48 -10.08 -1.09 -17.91
N GLU A 49 -9.55 -0.05 -18.56
CA GLU A 49 -8.12 0.24 -18.50
C GLU A 49 -7.71 0.57 -17.06
N VAL A 50 -8.47 1.44 -16.36
CA VAL A 50 -8.21 1.77 -14.94
C VAL A 50 -8.19 0.51 -14.07
N LYS A 51 -9.19 -0.36 -14.18
CA LYS A 51 -9.22 -1.64 -13.44
C LYS A 51 -8.02 -2.52 -13.79
N THR A 52 -7.68 -2.62 -15.07
CA THR A 52 -6.55 -3.44 -15.55
C THR A 52 -5.22 -2.93 -15.00
N ARG A 53 -5.02 -1.60 -14.96
CA ARG A 53 -3.83 -0.99 -14.33
C ARG A 53 -3.76 -1.33 -12.84
N PHE A 54 -4.85 -1.15 -12.10
CA PHE A 54 -4.89 -1.50 -10.67
C PHE A 54 -4.62 -2.97 -10.43
N GLN A 55 -5.21 -3.87 -11.21
CA GLN A 55 -4.99 -5.30 -11.07
C GLN A 55 -3.52 -5.67 -11.31
N ARG A 56 -2.90 -5.14 -12.37
CA ARG A 56 -1.47 -5.35 -12.63
C ARG A 56 -0.60 -4.84 -11.47
N MET A 57 -0.87 -3.64 -10.97
CA MET A 57 -0.13 -3.10 -9.83
C MET A 57 -0.31 -3.93 -8.55
N LEU A 58 -1.49 -4.54 -8.34
CA LEU A 58 -1.74 -5.49 -7.24
C LEU A 58 -0.97 -6.79 -7.43
N ASP A 59 -1.04 -7.41 -8.60
CA ASP A 59 -0.40 -8.69 -8.91
C ASP A 59 1.12 -8.62 -8.80
N HIS A 60 1.68 -7.47 -9.17
CA HIS A 60 3.11 -7.23 -9.01
C HIS A 60 3.44 -6.79 -7.57
N GLY A 61 2.51 -6.22 -6.81
CA GLY A 61 2.77 -5.74 -5.44
C GLY A 61 3.27 -4.30 -5.36
N VAL A 62 3.13 -3.54 -6.46
CA VAL A 62 3.27 -2.08 -6.47
C VAL A 62 2.22 -1.44 -5.56
N ILE A 63 0.97 -1.92 -5.65
CA ILE A 63 -0.07 -1.65 -4.66
C ILE A 63 -0.24 -2.93 -3.84
N ARG A 64 -0.18 -2.84 -2.51
CA ARG A 64 -0.30 -4.03 -1.64
C ARG A 64 -1.73 -4.53 -1.51
N ARG A 65 -2.70 -3.62 -1.43
CA ARG A 65 -4.14 -3.93 -1.29
C ARG A 65 -5.01 -2.71 -1.59
N ILE A 66 -6.25 -2.97 -1.99
CA ILE A 66 -7.34 -1.99 -2.01
C ILE A 66 -8.36 -2.45 -0.96
N ALA A 67 -8.50 -1.70 0.14
CA ALA A 67 -9.35 -2.09 1.26
C ALA A 67 -9.88 -0.85 2.00
N ALA A 68 -11.00 -1.01 2.70
CA ALA A 68 -11.45 -0.01 3.66
C ALA A 68 -10.47 0.06 4.83
N VAL A 69 -10.11 1.27 5.25
CA VAL A 69 -9.25 1.51 6.41
C VAL A 69 -10.10 2.17 7.51
N PRO A 70 -10.48 1.43 8.57
CA PRO A 70 -11.15 2.01 9.72
C PRO A 70 -10.25 3.04 10.41
N ASN A 71 -10.84 4.13 10.87
CA ASN A 71 -10.12 5.11 11.68
C ASN A 71 -9.92 4.53 13.10
N HIS A 72 -8.74 3.97 13.36
CA HIS A 72 -8.40 3.32 14.65
C HIS A 72 -8.40 4.27 15.85
N TYR A 73 -8.21 5.59 15.66
CA TYR A 73 -8.38 6.56 16.74
C TYR A 73 -9.84 6.69 17.19
N ARG A 74 -10.79 6.59 16.24
CA ARG A 74 -12.22 6.52 16.57
C ARG A 74 -12.62 5.20 17.21
N LEU A 75 -11.74 4.18 17.19
CA LEU A 75 -11.97 2.87 17.81
C LEU A 75 -11.44 2.75 19.25
N GLY A 76 -10.94 3.84 19.85
CA GLY A 76 -10.63 3.89 21.29
C GLY A 76 -9.18 3.55 21.68
N TYR A 77 -8.25 3.43 20.73
CA TYR A 77 -6.82 3.32 21.04
C TYR A 77 -6.27 4.69 21.46
N GLY A 78 -6.19 4.94 22.77
CA GLY A 78 -5.79 6.23 23.33
C GLY A 78 -4.27 6.45 23.47
N ALA A 79 -3.46 5.41 23.36
CA ALA A 79 -2.00 5.49 23.48
C ALA A 79 -1.32 4.44 22.59
N ASN A 80 -0.16 4.80 22.04
CA ASN A 80 0.74 3.93 21.32
C ASN A 80 2.12 3.95 21.99
N GLY A 81 2.81 2.82 22.04
CA GLY A 81 4.16 2.71 22.61
C GLY A 81 5.12 2.12 21.59
N MET A 82 6.23 2.82 21.32
CA MET A 82 7.35 2.28 20.58
C MET A 82 8.47 1.94 21.57
N THR A 83 8.91 0.68 21.57
CA THR A 83 10.01 0.22 22.43
C THR A 83 11.21 -0.15 21.55
N VAL A 84 12.40 0.18 22.02
CA VAL A 84 13.67 -0.13 21.33
C VAL A 84 14.50 -0.97 22.28
N TRP A 85 15.02 -2.09 21.76
CA TRP A 85 15.74 -3.09 22.54
C TRP A 85 17.13 -3.25 21.95
N ASN A 86 18.16 -3.15 22.78
CA ASN A 86 19.52 -3.49 22.40
C ASN A 86 19.78 -4.95 22.81
N VAL A 87 19.90 -5.84 21.84
CA VAL A 87 20.05 -7.30 22.05
C VAL A 87 21.16 -7.83 21.16
N PRO A 88 21.78 -8.98 21.51
CA PRO A 88 22.75 -9.64 20.63
C PRO A 88 22.15 -10.01 19.26
N ASP A 89 22.92 -9.87 18.18
CA ASP A 89 22.48 -10.07 16.79
C ASP A 89 21.91 -11.47 16.57
N GLU A 90 22.52 -12.48 17.17
CA GLU A 90 22.09 -13.88 17.11
C GLU A 90 20.71 -14.12 17.71
N SER A 91 20.26 -13.23 18.60
CA SER A 91 18.99 -13.35 19.33
C SER A 91 17.83 -12.60 18.65
N VAL A 92 18.10 -11.71 17.68
CA VAL A 92 17.10 -10.82 17.05
C VAL A 92 15.93 -11.61 16.46
N SER A 93 16.20 -12.69 15.71
CA SER A 93 15.16 -13.48 15.05
C SER A 93 14.29 -14.27 16.04
N GLU A 94 14.85 -14.72 17.16
CA GLU A 94 14.10 -15.42 18.20
C GLU A 94 13.25 -14.44 19.02
N LEU A 95 13.88 -13.38 19.54
CA LEU A 95 13.22 -12.40 20.40
C LEU A 95 12.15 -11.61 19.62
N GLY A 96 12.40 -11.26 18.36
CA GLY A 96 11.42 -10.59 17.49
C GLY A 96 10.12 -11.39 17.37
N ARG A 97 10.21 -12.69 17.08
CA ARG A 97 9.04 -13.60 16.97
C ARG A 97 8.22 -13.70 18.26
N ARG A 98 8.82 -13.44 19.43
CA ARG A 98 8.12 -13.46 20.72
C ARG A 98 7.34 -12.17 21.00
N ILE A 99 7.72 -11.06 20.36
CA ILE A 99 7.08 -9.75 20.54
C ILE A 99 5.95 -9.57 19.51
N GLY A 100 6.14 -10.00 18.26
CA GLY A 100 5.14 -9.90 17.19
C GLY A 100 5.65 -10.34 15.84
#